data_AF-A0A9E6CTL7-F1
#
_entry.id   AF-A0A9E6CTL7-F1
#
_cell.length_a   1.000
_cell.length_b   1.000
_cell.length_c   1.000
_cell.angle_alpha   90.00
_cell.angle_beta   90.00
_cell.angle_gamma   90.00
#
_symmetry.space_group_name_H-M   'P 1'
#
loop_
_entity.id
_entity.type
_entity.pdbx_description
1 polymer ?
#
loop_
_entity_poly.entity_id
_entity_poly.type
_entity_poly.pdbx_seq_one_letter_code
_entity_poly.pdbx_strand_id
1 'polypeptide(L)'
;MPPNAAQQIISHLNGAPEQPYNTKVGGHACTVDICIPYAFDKISEHFKDLLPKGLSALVSSEGIAQPYRHLGVHLRFREPTLIEIYDRDLVLAEELKNLITAYGTVILENVYMPDVCRNEGQRNIFPDLDFHFDRSPSQPNRYSLFCRDPHDPIQRAKRDSSTLIIPNIVAYLQQLREGFPPDQCKRAMYRIFKQTDIDPLVNEIMLEQAWRAPEGVGEICLIDNRTVFHASYYRFGKGYPIGVRYLF
;
A
#
# COMPACT_ATOMS: atom_id res chain seq x y z
N MET A 1 -3.40 11.07 -14.92
CA MET A 1 -4.09 12.01 -13.99
C MET A 1 -3.68 13.43 -14.42
N PRO A 2 -4.51 14.49 -14.31
CA PRO A 2 -4.04 15.82 -14.71
C PRO A 2 -2.91 16.27 -13.78
N PRO A 3 -1.89 17.02 -14.27
CA PRO A 3 -0.64 17.30 -13.54
C PRO A 3 -0.81 17.91 -12.14
N ASN A 4 -1.94 18.58 -11.89
CA ASN A 4 -2.20 19.27 -10.62
C ASN A 4 -3.12 18.49 -9.66
N ALA A 5 -3.73 17.38 -10.08
CA ALA A 5 -4.69 16.67 -9.23
C ALA A 5 -4.04 16.05 -8.00
N ALA A 6 -2.87 15.44 -8.12
CA ALA A 6 -2.16 14.90 -6.96
C ALA A 6 -1.84 15.98 -5.93
N GLN A 7 -1.37 17.15 -6.37
CA GLN A 7 -1.03 18.24 -5.46
C GLN A 7 -2.27 18.81 -4.74
N GLN A 8 -3.40 18.92 -5.44
CA GLN A 8 -4.67 19.33 -4.82
C GLN A 8 -5.17 18.31 -3.79
N ILE A 9 -5.11 17.01 -4.13
CA ILE A 9 -5.44 15.92 -3.21
C ILE A 9 -4.55 15.98 -1.97
N ILE A 10 -3.23 16.06 -2.15
CA ILE A 10 -2.26 16.13 -1.05
C ILE A 10 -2.53 17.34 -0.16
N SER A 11 -2.72 18.52 -0.76
CA SER A 11 -2.98 19.74 -0.02
C SER A 11 -4.27 19.66 0.81
N HIS A 12 -5.35 19.11 0.24
CA HIS A 12 -6.61 18.97 0.94
C HIS A 12 -6.51 17.98 2.10
N LEU A 13 -6.03 16.76 1.81
CA LEU A 13 -5.97 15.68 2.79
C LEU A 13 -4.99 16.01 3.92
N ASN A 14 -3.89 16.73 3.68
CA ASN A 14 -3.00 17.16 4.76
C ASN A 14 -3.62 18.24 5.67
N GLY A 15 -4.59 19.00 5.16
CA GLY A 15 -5.33 20.00 5.93
C GLY A 15 -6.49 19.44 6.73
N ALA A 16 -7.12 18.35 6.24
CA ALA A 16 -8.25 17.70 6.88
C ALA A 16 -8.16 16.16 6.71
N PRO A 17 -7.22 15.47 7.39
CA PRO A 17 -6.86 14.10 7.08
C PRO A 17 -7.92 13.04 7.40
N GLU A 18 -8.92 13.41 8.19
CA GLU A 18 -10.05 12.53 8.53
C GLU A 18 -11.29 12.80 7.65
N GLN A 19 -11.25 13.82 6.80
CA GLN A 19 -12.37 14.20 5.95
C GLN A 19 -12.15 13.69 4.52
N PRO A 20 -13.10 12.93 3.95
CA PRO A 20 -13.04 12.56 2.55
C PRO A 20 -13.10 13.79 1.65
N TYR A 21 -12.28 13.78 0.59
CA TYR A 21 -12.23 14.80 -0.44
C TYR A 21 -13.00 14.34 -1.68
N ASN A 22 -14.15 14.96 -1.95
CA ASN A 22 -14.88 14.75 -3.19
C ASN A 22 -14.33 15.65 -4.29
N THR A 23 -13.82 15.04 -5.36
CA THR A 23 -13.13 15.75 -6.44
C THR A 23 -13.35 15.08 -7.81
N LYS A 24 -12.62 15.55 -8.83
CA LYS A 24 -12.55 14.92 -10.14
C LYS A 24 -11.12 14.56 -10.50
N VAL A 25 -10.91 13.34 -10.96
CA VAL A 25 -9.62 12.85 -11.47
C VAL A 25 -9.81 12.48 -12.93
N GLY A 26 -9.12 13.19 -13.84
CA GLY A 26 -9.30 12.98 -15.28
C GLY A 26 -10.73 13.26 -15.77
N GLY A 27 -11.47 14.15 -15.08
CA GLY A 27 -12.88 14.43 -15.38
C GLY A 27 -13.88 13.50 -14.68
N HIS A 28 -13.43 12.37 -14.13
CA HIS A 28 -14.29 11.40 -13.44
C HIS A 28 -14.49 11.77 -11.97
N ALA A 29 -15.73 11.71 -11.49
CA ALA A 29 -16.06 11.94 -10.09
C ALA A 29 -15.41 10.86 -9.21
N CYS A 30 -14.71 11.31 -8.18
CA CYS A 30 -13.95 10.46 -7.28
C CYS A 30 -14.03 10.98 -5.85
N THR A 31 -14.17 10.06 -4.89
CA THR A 31 -13.97 10.34 -3.47
C THR A 31 -12.60 9.84 -3.05
N VAL A 32 -11.84 10.71 -2.39
CA VAL A 32 -10.47 10.40 -1.95
C VAL A 32 -10.38 10.52 -0.44
N ASP A 33 -9.77 9.56 0.23
CA ASP A 33 -9.57 9.58 1.68
C ASP A 33 -8.24 8.95 2.07
N ILE A 34 -7.74 9.32 3.25
CA ILE A 34 -6.58 8.69 3.87
C ILE A 34 -7.05 7.41 4.56
N CYS A 35 -6.35 6.30 4.32
CA CYS A 35 -6.71 5.01 4.93
C CYS A 35 -6.39 4.98 6.43
N ILE A 36 -5.20 5.47 6.82
CA ILE A 36 -4.77 5.57 8.21
C ILE A 36 -4.27 7.00 8.48
N PRO A 37 -5.14 7.88 9.00
CA PRO A 37 -4.73 9.21 9.43
C PRO A 37 -3.82 9.10 10.65
N TYR A 38 -2.92 10.08 10.79
CA TYR A 38 -1.92 10.16 11.87
C TYR A 38 -1.10 8.87 12.11
N ALA A 39 -0.78 8.14 11.04
CA ALA A 39 -0.05 6.87 11.11
C ALA A 39 1.29 6.99 11.88
N PHE A 40 2.01 8.10 11.72
CA PHE A 40 3.25 8.36 12.47
C PHE A 40 3.01 8.33 13.99
N ASP A 41 1.96 9.02 14.45
CA ASP A 41 1.64 9.14 15.87
C ASP A 41 1.14 7.80 16.43
N LYS A 42 0.30 7.09 15.65
CA LYS A 42 -0.18 5.75 16.00
C LYS A 42 0.97 4.74 16.15
N ILE A 43 1.94 4.75 15.23
CA ILE A 43 3.13 3.88 15.31
C ILE A 43 3.97 4.26 16.53
N SER A 44 4.16 5.56 16.78
CA SER A 44 4.94 6.04 17.93
C SER A 44 4.34 5.61 19.26
N GLU A 45 3.02 5.74 19.41
CA GLU A 45 2.30 5.32 20.62
C GLU A 45 2.32 3.79 20.77
N HIS A 46 2.07 3.06 19.70
CA HIS A 46 2.04 1.60 19.72
C HIS A 46 3.39 0.99 20.16
N PHE A 47 4.52 1.60 19.78
CA PHE A 47 5.87 1.15 20.11
C PHE A 47 6.58 2.02 21.14
N LYS A 48 5.85 2.80 21.96
CA LYS A 48 6.44 3.77 22.89
C LYS A 48 7.46 3.16 23.86
N ASP A 49 7.26 1.90 24.24
CA ASP A 49 8.14 1.12 25.11
C ASP A 49 9.54 0.91 24.51
N LEU A 50 9.64 0.89 23.19
CA LEU A 50 10.90 0.74 22.44
C LEU A 50 11.51 2.08 22.03
N LEU A 51 10.86 3.20 22.33
CA LEU A 51 11.18 4.52 21.78
C LEU A 51 11.52 5.55 22.87
N PRO A 52 12.56 5.33 23.70
CA PRO A 52 12.88 6.24 24.81
C PRO A 52 13.28 7.66 24.34
N LYS A 53 13.70 7.81 23.08
CA LYS A 53 14.03 9.10 22.45
C LYS A 53 13.05 9.49 21.33
N GLY A 54 11.95 8.76 21.19
CA GLY A 54 10.95 8.94 20.14
C GLY A 54 11.32 8.30 18.80
N LEU A 55 10.31 8.15 17.94
CA LEU A 55 10.40 7.48 16.63
C LEU A 55 11.39 8.17 15.69
N SER A 56 11.35 9.50 15.59
CA SER A 56 12.24 10.26 14.70
C SER A 56 13.72 10.05 15.02
N ALA A 57 14.08 9.95 16.30
CA ALA A 57 15.46 9.72 16.73
C ALA A 57 15.94 8.33 16.30
N LEU A 58 15.11 7.29 16.48
CA LEU A 58 15.42 5.92 16.07
C LEU A 58 15.57 5.81 14.56
N VAL A 59 14.63 6.36 13.80
CA VAL A 59 14.67 6.34 12.33
C VAL A 59 15.97 6.96 11.81
N SER A 60 16.37 8.09 12.39
CA SER A 60 17.62 8.78 12.05
C SER A 60 18.84 7.93 12.40
N SER A 61 18.92 7.35 13.61
CA SER A 61 20.07 6.54 14.02
C SER A 61 20.20 5.24 13.24
N GLU A 62 19.09 4.65 12.82
CA GLU A 62 19.06 3.38 12.10
C GLU A 62 19.14 3.55 10.57
N GLY A 63 19.07 4.77 10.05
CA GLY A 63 19.03 5.01 8.60
C GLY A 63 17.82 4.35 7.92
N ILE A 64 16.70 4.26 8.64
CA ILE A 64 15.43 3.74 8.09
C ILE A 64 14.69 4.91 7.41
N ALA A 65 13.86 4.63 6.41
CA ALA A 65 13.00 5.64 5.82
C ALA A 65 12.05 6.24 6.87
N GLN A 66 11.84 7.56 6.81
CA GLN A 66 10.87 8.21 7.68
C GLN A 66 9.47 7.63 7.45
N PRO A 67 8.76 7.23 8.51
CA PRO A 67 7.38 6.77 8.38
C PRO A 67 6.51 7.92 7.89
N TYR A 68 5.44 7.54 7.19
CA TYR A 68 4.49 8.48 6.67
C TYR A 68 3.68 9.12 7.80
N ARG A 69 3.42 10.43 7.69
CA ARG A 69 2.47 11.13 8.58
C ARG A 69 1.09 10.47 8.53
N HIS A 70 0.70 10.05 7.33
CA HIS A 70 -0.57 9.40 6.99
C HIS A 70 -0.24 8.21 6.10
N LEU A 71 -0.85 7.05 6.34
CA LEU A 71 -0.56 5.85 5.54
C LEU A 71 -1.76 5.49 4.65
N GLY A 72 -1.49 5.34 3.37
CA GLY A 72 -2.47 5.02 2.34
C GLY A 72 -3.34 6.18 1.92
N VAL A 73 -3.59 6.26 0.62
CA VAL A 73 -4.67 7.06 0.06
C VAL A 73 -5.55 6.17 -0.82
N HIS A 74 -6.86 6.26 -0.64
CA HIS A 74 -7.85 5.50 -1.38
C HIS A 74 -8.64 6.42 -2.30
N LEU A 75 -8.58 6.19 -3.61
CA LEU A 75 -9.36 6.89 -4.62
C LEU A 75 -10.48 5.97 -5.10
N ARG A 76 -11.73 6.32 -4.79
CA ARG A 76 -12.93 5.57 -5.18
C ARG A 76 -13.65 6.28 -6.30
N PHE A 77 -13.64 5.69 -7.49
CA PHE A 77 -14.31 6.26 -8.66
C PHE A 77 -15.80 5.92 -8.64
N ARG A 78 -16.65 6.91 -8.91
CA ARG A 78 -18.10 6.71 -8.88
C ARG A 78 -18.59 5.74 -9.97
N GLU A 79 -17.91 5.72 -11.10
CA GLU A 79 -18.22 4.90 -12.26
C GLU A 79 -16.99 4.09 -12.68
N PRO A 80 -17.16 2.91 -13.30
CA PRO A 80 -16.06 2.13 -13.83
C PRO A 80 -15.18 2.99 -14.76
N THR A 81 -13.95 3.24 -14.34
CA THR A 81 -13.08 4.22 -14.99
C THR A 81 -11.85 3.54 -15.59
N LEU A 82 -11.65 3.71 -16.90
CA LEU A 82 -10.38 3.36 -17.54
C LEU A 82 -9.31 4.32 -17.04
N ILE A 83 -8.21 3.78 -16.51
CA ILE A 83 -7.10 4.59 -16.02
C ILE A 83 -5.77 4.12 -16.59
N GLU A 84 -4.98 5.06 -17.10
CA GLU A 84 -3.59 4.84 -17.49
C GLU A 84 -2.72 4.98 -16.25
N ILE A 85 -2.19 3.86 -15.77
CA ILE A 85 -1.33 3.81 -14.58
C ILE A 85 0.14 4.02 -14.95
N TYR A 86 0.56 3.47 -16.09
CA TYR A 86 1.93 3.50 -16.57
C TYR A 86 1.94 3.56 -18.10
N ASP A 87 3.06 4.00 -18.67
CA ASP A 87 3.27 4.06 -20.12
C ASP A 87 3.79 2.73 -20.71
N ARG A 88 4.12 2.72 -22.00
CA ARG A 88 4.62 1.50 -22.68
C ARG A 88 5.98 1.03 -22.16
N ASP A 89 6.74 1.90 -21.52
CA ASP A 89 8.06 1.61 -20.94
C ASP A 89 7.94 1.22 -19.46
N LEU A 90 6.71 0.94 -18.98
CA LEU A 90 6.39 0.59 -17.60
C LEU A 90 6.72 1.71 -16.60
N VAL A 91 6.79 2.96 -17.05
CA VAL A 91 7.02 4.11 -16.19
C VAL A 91 5.70 4.49 -15.53
N LEU A 92 5.67 4.42 -14.20
CA LEU A 92 4.50 4.80 -13.41
C LEU A 92 4.22 6.31 -13.57
N ALA A 93 2.94 6.67 -13.73
CA ALA A 93 2.52 8.06 -13.86
C ALA A 93 3.00 8.93 -12.68
N GLU A 94 3.49 10.13 -12.98
CA GLU A 94 4.13 11.02 -12.00
C GLU A 94 3.18 11.42 -10.87
N GLU A 95 1.90 11.62 -11.15
CA GLU A 95 0.92 11.95 -10.12
C GLU A 95 0.74 10.81 -9.11
N LEU A 96 0.82 9.55 -9.56
CA LEU A 96 0.76 8.39 -8.69
C LEU A 96 2.04 8.26 -7.86
N LYS A 97 3.22 8.55 -8.45
CA LYS A 97 4.48 8.63 -7.70
C LYS A 97 4.43 9.68 -6.60
N ASN A 98 3.82 10.83 -6.86
CA ASN A 98 3.63 11.88 -5.88
C ASN A 98 2.71 11.45 -4.73
N LEU A 99 1.61 10.77 -5.03
CA LEU A 99 0.71 10.22 -4.01
C LEU A 99 1.39 9.11 -3.18
N ILE A 100 2.14 8.20 -3.81
CA ILE A 100 2.93 7.17 -3.09
C ILE A 100 4.00 7.82 -2.22
N THR A 101 4.64 8.88 -2.70
CA THR A 101 5.65 9.59 -1.91
C THR A 101 5.02 10.24 -0.67
N ALA A 102 3.79 10.76 -0.79
CA ALA A 102 3.09 11.39 0.33
C ALA A 102 2.50 10.38 1.33
N TYR A 103 1.96 9.25 0.84
CA TYR A 103 1.11 8.34 1.63
C TYR A 103 1.59 6.88 1.66
N GLY A 104 2.65 6.53 0.95
CA GLY A 104 3.24 5.20 0.89
C GLY A 104 2.50 4.16 0.06
N THR A 105 1.18 4.28 -0.02
CA THR A 105 0.33 3.36 -0.77
C THR A 105 -0.79 4.13 -1.45
N VAL A 106 -1.10 3.76 -2.68
CA VAL A 106 -2.27 4.26 -3.41
C VAL A 106 -3.18 3.08 -3.73
N ILE A 107 -4.44 3.16 -3.29
CA ILE A 107 -5.51 2.23 -3.64
C ILE A 107 -6.45 2.94 -4.60
N LEU A 108 -6.78 2.29 -5.70
CA LEU A 108 -7.75 2.76 -6.69
C LEU A 108 -8.88 1.73 -6.77
N GLU A 109 -10.12 2.17 -6.61
CA GLU A 109 -11.31 1.32 -6.67
C GLU A 109 -12.25 1.79 -7.78
N ASN A 110 -12.93 0.82 -8.40
CA ASN A 110 -13.79 1.00 -9.56
C ASN A 110 -13.03 1.48 -10.80
N VAL A 111 -11.82 0.96 -10.97
CA VAL A 111 -10.95 1.26 -12.10
C VAL A 111 -10.60 0.02 -12.90
N TYR A 112 -10.21 0.18 -14.16
CA TYR A 112 -9.62 -0.89 -14.96
C TYR A 112 -8.52 -0.33 -15.86
N MET A 113 -7.58 -1.20 -16.24
CA MET A 113 -6.49 -0.84 -17.14
C MET A 113 -6.84 -1.14 -18.60
N PRO A 114 -6.15 -0.51 -19.58
CA PRO A 114 -6.29 -0.87 -20.99
C PRO A 114 -5.99 -2.34 -21.26
N ASP A 115 -6.62 -2.92 -22.27
CA ASP A 115 -6.52 -4.35 -22.64
C ASP A 115 -5.09 -4.86 -22.74
N VAL A 116 -4.19 -4.06 -23.34
CA VAL A 116 -2.78 -4.45 -23.51
C VAL A 116 -2.10 -4.68 -22.16
N CYS A 117 -2.42 -3.86 -21.17
CA CYS A 117 -1.84 -3.91 -19.83
C CYS A 117 -2.38 -5.10 -19.00
N ARG A 118 -3.63 -5.52 -19.25
CA ARG A 118 -4.30 -6.61 -18.53
C ARG A 118 -3.68 -7.98 -18.84
N ASN A 119 -3.27 -8.21 -20.08
CA ASN A 119 -2.83 -9.53 -20.55
C ASN A 119 -1.38 -9.88 -20.23
N GLU A 120 -0.52 -8.90 -19.92
CA GLU A 120 0.94 -9.13 -19.81
C GLU A 120 1.36 -9.68 -18.42
N GLY A 121 0.38 -10.18 -17.65
CA GLY A 121 0.27 -10.42 -16.20
C GLY A 121 1.25 -11.41 -15.57
N GLN A 122 1.98 -11.06 -14.49
CA GLN A 122 2.30 -12.10 -13.50
C GLN A 122 1.09 -12.28 -12.58
N ARG A 123 0.86 -13.51 -12.12
CA ARG A 123 -0.18 -13.82 -11.14
C ARG A 123 0.47 -14.49 -9.95
N ASN A 124 0.37 -13.88 -8.78
CA ASN A 124 1.03 -14.36 -7.57
C ASN A 124 0.04 -14.64 -6.45
N ILE A 125 0.37 -15.63 -5.63
CA ILE A 125 -0.18 -15.79 -4.28
C ILE A 125 0.99 -15.64 -3.31
N PHE A 126 0.99 -14.57 -2.54
CA PHE A 126 2.02 -14.33 -1.53
C PHE A 126 1.77 -15.17 -0.28
N PRO A 127 2.82 -15.60 0.43
CA PRO A 127 2.68 -16.32 1.71
C PRO A 127 2.01 -15.47 2.79
N ASP A 128 1.34 -16.14 3.72
CA ASP A 128 0.58 -15.53 4.82
C ASP A 128 1.51 -14.95 5.90
N LEU A 129 1.36 -13.65 6.19
CA LEU A 129 2.13 -12.92 7.22
C LEU A 129 3.66 -13.04 7.09
N ASP A 130 4.15 -13.21 5.87
CA ASP A 130 5.56 -13.13 5.54
C ASP A 130 5.76 -11.79 4.81
N PHE A 131 6.06 -10.74 5.58
CA PHE A 131 6.21 -9.36 5.09
C PHE A 131 7.50 -9.22 4.30
N HIS A 132 7.41 -8.77 3.05
CA HIS A 132 8.55 -8.64 2.15
C HIS A 132 8.37 -7.45 1.19
N PHE A 133 9.47 -7.06 0.56
CA PHE A 133 9.42 -6.30 -0.67
C PHE A 133 9.72 -7.23 -1.84
N ASP A 134 9.12 -6.97 -2.99
CA ASP A 134 9.37 -7.72 -4.21
C ASP A 134 10.66 -7.27 -4.89
N ARG A 135 11.05 -6.01 -4.68
CA ARG A 135 12.15 -5.36 -5.38
C ARG A 135 13.17 -4.79 -4.42
N SER A 136 14.44 -5.14 -4.58
CA SER A 136 15.51 -4.57 -3.76
C SER A 136 15.71 -3.09 -4.08
N PRO A 137 16.27 -2.29 -3.14
CA PRO A 137 16.59 -0.88 -3.40
C PRO A 137 17.54 -0.65 -4.60
N SER A 138 18.27 -1.67 -5.04
CA SER A 138 19.17 -1.61 -6.20
C SER A 138 18.45 -1.82 -7.55
N GLN A 139 17.19 -2.26 -7.55
CA GLN A 139 16.43 -2.47 -8.77
C GLN A 139 15.71 -1.18 -9.18
N PRO A 140 15.79 -0.77 -10.47
CA PRO A 140 15.25 0.51 -10.92
C PRO A 140 13.71 0.56 -10.95
N ASN A 141 13.06 -0.57 -11.27
CA ASN A 141 11.61 -0.74 -11.25
C ASN A 141 11.11 -1.09 -9.84
N ARG A 142 11.16 -0.09 -8.98
CA ARG A 142 10.93 -0.20 -7.54
C ARG A 142 9.46 -0.18 -7.12
N TYR A 143 8.53 0.16 -8.00
CA TYR A 143 7.11 0.20 -7.65
C TYR A 143 6.46 -1.15 -7.94
N SER A 144 5.68 -1.66 -6.99
CA SER A 144 4.81 -2.83 -7.24
C SER A 144 3.38 -2.35 -7.46
N LEU A 145 2.73 -2.94 -8.45
CA LEU A 145 1.30 -2.80 -8.72
C LEU A 145 0.65 -4.16 -8.54
N PHE A 146 -0.36 -4.20 -7.68
CA PHE A 146 -1.25 -5.35 -7.50
C PHE A 146 -2.62 -4.99 -8.08
N CYS A 147 -3.23 -5.90 -8.84
CA CYS A 147 -4.53 -5.64 -9.45
C CYS A 147 -5.50 -6.82 -9.36
N ARG A 148 -6.75 -6.47 -9.09
CA ARG A 148 -7.94 -7.31 -9.27
C ARG A 148 -8.70 -6.78 -10.48
N ASP A 149 -8.49 -7.41 -11.63
CA ASP A 149 -9.12 -7.00 -12.88
C ASP A 149 -10.61 -7.42 -12.93
N PRO A 150 -11.55 -6.47 -13.11
CA PRO A 150 -12.98 -6.79 -13.14
C PRO A 150 -13.40 -7.58 -14.39
N HIS A 151 -12.54 -7.67 -15.41
CA HIS A 151 -12.80 -8.41 -16.64
C HIS A 151 -12.17 -9.81 -16.66
N ASP A 152 -11.30 -10.10 -15.69
CA ASP A 152 -10.65 -11.40 -15.57
C ASP A 152 -11.62 -12.39 -14.90
N PRO A 153 -11.93 -13.55 -15.54
CA PRO A 153 -12.88 -14.52 -14.98
C PRO A 153 -12.54 -15.04 -13.59
N ILE A 154 -11.25 -15.02 -13.21
CA ILE A 154 -10.78 -15.45 -11.90
C ILE A 154 -10.80 -14.27 -10.92
N GLN A 155 -10.36 -13.09 -11.33
CA GLN A 155 -10.19 -11.94 -10.42
C GLN A 155 -11.46 -11.10 -10.24
N ARG A 156 -12.46 -11.21 -11.12
CA ARG A 156 -13.71 -10.45 -11.02
C ARG A 156 -14.50 -10.75 -9.73
N ALA A 157 -14.32 -11.93 -9.14
CA ALA A 157 -14.95 -12.28 -7.86
C ALA A 157 -14.23 -11.63 -6.67
N LYS A 158 -14.93 -11.53 -5.54
CA LYS A 158 -14.33 -11.13 -4.26
C LYS A 158 -13.21 -12.10 -3.88
N ARG A 159 -12.16 -11.60 -3.24
CA ARG A 159 -11.04 -12.40 -2.74
C ARG A 159 -11.18 -12.61 -1.23
N ASP A 160 -10.91 -13.84 -0.77
CA ASP A 160 -10.97 -14.20 0.65
C ASP A 160 -9.71 -13.84 1.45
N SER A 161 -8.67 -13.40 0.75
CA SER A 161 -7.42 -12.91 1.33
C SER A 161 -7.19 -11.44 1.00
N SER A 162 -6.61 -10.72 1.95
CA SER A 162 -6.21 -9.33 1.79
C SER A 162 -4.70 -9.20 1.58
N THR A 163 -4.26 -7.99 1.23
CA THR A 163 -2.86 -7.59 1.28
C THR A 163 -2.68 -6.63 2.44
N LEU A 164 -1.81 -6.97 3.39
CA LEU A 164 -1.39 -6.06 4.45
C LEU A 164 -0.16 -5.29 4.01
N ILE A 165 -0.10 -4.01 4.37
CA ILE A 165 0.99 -3.10 4.01
C ILE A 165 1.42 -2.36 5.27
N ILE A 166 2.72 -2.37 5.54
CA ILE A 166 3.32 -1.72 6.71
C ILE A 166 4.52 -0.86 6.31
N PRO A 167 4.72 0.32 6.91
CA PRO A 167 5.98 1.05 6.76
C PRO A 167 7.17 0.23 7.26
N ASN A 168 8.35 0.39 6.66
CA ASN A 168 9.53 -0.40 7.02
C ASN A 168 9.86 -0.37 8.52
N ILE A 169 9.63 0.78 9.16
CA ILE A 169 9.90 0.95 10.59
C ILE A 169 9.01 0.07 11.48
N VAL A 170 7.78 -0.27 11.04
CA VAL A 170 6.89 -1.17 11.79
C VAL A 170 7.47 -2.57 11.81
N ALA A 171 7.99 -3.06 10.67
CA ALA A 171 8.63 -4.37 10.60
C ALA A 171 9.88 -4.44 11.50
N TYR A 172 10.69 -3.38 11.50
CA TYR A 172 11.87 -3.24 12.34
C TYR A 172 11.51 -3.25 13.84
N LEU A 173 10.56 -2.39 14.25
CA LEU A 173 10.12 -2.29 15.65
C LEU A 173 9.47 -3.58 16.15
N GLN A 174 8.68 -4.24 15.31
CA GLN A 174 8.08 -5.51 15.68
C GLN A 174 9.14 -6.60 15.88
N GLN A 175 10.19 -6.67 15.06
CA GLN A 175 11.28 -7.61 15.30
C GLN A 175 12.02 -7.33 16.62
N LEU A 176 12.27 -6.06 16.95
CA LEU A 176 12.84 -5.71 18.26
C LEU A 176 11.94 -6.17 19.41
N ARG A 177 10.63 -5.95 19.30
CA ARG A 177 9.65 -6.42 20.30
C ARG A 177 9.66 -7.93 20.45
N GLU A 178 9.87 -8.66 19.37
CA GLU A 178 9.98 -10.12 19.34
C GLU A 178 11.37 -10.63 19.82
N GLY A 179 12.26 -9.73 20.27
CA GLY A 179 13.53 -10.07 20.91
C GLY A 179 14.72 -10.23 19.97
N PHE A 180 14.59 -9.83 18.70
CA PHE A 180 15.72 -9.83 17.78
C PHE A 180 16.67 -8.66 18.07
N PRO A 181 18.00 -8.85 17.91
CA PRO A 181 18.94 -7.76 18.09
C PRO A 181 18.88 -6.75 16.92
N PRO A 182 19.20 -5.45 17.15
CA PRO A 182 19.05 -4.39 16.15
C PRO A 182 19.75 -4.64 14.79
N ASP A 183 20.95 -5.22 14.83
CA ASP A 183 21.75 -5.56 13.63
C ASP A 183 21.08 -6.61 12.74
N GLN A 184 20.19 -7.42 13.31
CA GLN A 184 19.41 -8.41 12.59
C GLN A 184 18.06 -7.89 12.09
N CYS A 185 17.67 -6.66 12.45
CA CYS A 185 16.34 -6.11 12.18
C CYS A 185 16.19 -5.48 10.79
N LYS A 186 17.22 -5.49 9.95
CA LYS A 186 17.21 -4.99 8.57
C LYS A 186 17.28 -6.16 7.60
N ARG A 187 16.12 -6.62 7.12
CA ARG A 187 15.98 -7.81 6.26
C ARG A 187 15.14 -7.50 5.02
N ALA A 188 15.25 -8.34 3.99
CA ALA A 188 14.35 -8.28 2.84
C ALA A 188 12.97 -8.93 3.12
N MET A 189 12.91 -9.78 4.15
CA MET A 189 11.72 -10.53 4.53
C MET A 189 11.65 -10.65 6.07
N TYR A 190 10.45 -10.49 6.60
CA TYR A 190 10.11 -10.54 8.01
C TYR A 190 9.01 -11.57 8.25
N ARG A 191 9.26 -12.49 9.17
CA ARG A 191 8.24 -13.40 9.72
C ARG A 191 7.86 -12.92 11.10
N ILE A 192 7.03 -11.91 11.14
CA ILE A 192 6.61 -11.18 12.34
C ILE A 192 5.12 -11.35 12.56
N PHE A 193 4.64 -11.06 13.78
CA PHE A 193 3.24 -11.19 14.20
C PHE A 193 2.68 -12.63 14.21
N LYS A 194 3.52 -13.67 14.12
CA LYS A 194 3.06 -15.08 14.11
C LYS A 194 2.35 -15.51 15.40
N GLN A 195 2.58 -14.80 16.51
CA GLN A 195 1.97 -15.06 17.82
C GLN A 195 1.16 -13.86 18.33
N THR A 196 0.86 -12.90 17.45
CA THR A 196 0.14 -11.67 17.80
C THR A 196 -1.20 -11.69 17.11
N ASP A 197 -2.27 -11.37 17.86
CA ASP A 197 -3.54 -11.03 17.23
C ASP A 197 -3.35 -9.71 16.46
N ILE A 198 -3.39 -9.78 15.13
CA ILE A 198 -3.16 -8.63 14.27
C ILE A 198 -4.42 -7.84 13.96
N ASP A 199 -5.61 -8.39 14.24
CA ASP A 199 -6.86 -7.71 13.91
C ASP A 199 -6.94 -6.30 14.52
N PRO A 200 -6.49 -6.06 15.77
CA PRO A 200 -6.42 -4.71 16.35
C PRO A 200 -5.37 -3.79 15.72
N LEU A 201 -4.42 -4.32 14.96
CA LEU A 201 -3.33 -3.56 14.33
C LEU A 201 -3.69 -3.12 12.91
N VAL A 202 -4.63 -3.83 12.28
CA VAL A 202 -5.16 -3.50 10.96
C VAL A 202 -5.95 -2.19 11.04
N ASN A 203 -5.66 -1.28 10.11
CA ASN A 203 -6.11 0.12 10.05
C ASN A 203 -5.61 1.04 11.20
N GLU A 204 -4.77 0.51 12.09
CA GLU A 204 -4.08 1.30 13.12
C GLU A 204 -2.63 1.58 12.72
N ILE A 205 -1.86 0.53 12.46
CA ILE A 205 -0.46 0.62 12.02
C ILE A 205 -0.17 -0.22 10.77
N MET A 206 -1.15 -1.00 10.31
CA MET A 206 -1.09 -1.80 9.09
C MET A 206 -2.26 -1.45 8.18
N LEU A 207 -1.98 -1.07 6.95
CA LEU A 207 -3.02 -0.85 5.96
C LEU A 207 -3.49 -2.19 5.39
N GLU A 208 -4.80 -2.40 5.30
CA GLU A 208 -5.38 -3.57 4.64
C GLU A 208 -6.01 -3.19 3.30
N GLN A 209 -5.53 -3.78 2.22
CA GLN A 209 -6.24 -3.82 0.95
C GLN A 209 -7.01 -5.15 0.85
N ALA A 210 -8.32 -5.09 1.06
CA ALA A 210 -9.15 -6.26 1.28
C ALA A 210 -9.53 -7.04 0.01
N TRP A 211 -9.46 -6.42 -1.18
CA TRP A 211 -9.81 -7.06 -2.47
C TRP A 211 -11.24 -7.64 -2.52
N ARG A 212 -12.18 -6.97 -1.84
CA ARG A 212 -13.54 -7.48 -1.58
C ARG A 212 -14.64 -6.67 -2.24
N ALA A 213 -14.29 -5.74 -3.15
CA ALA A 213 -15.31 -4.97 -3.84
C ALA A 213 -16.24 -5.92 -4.63
N PRO A 214 -17.48 -5.51 -4.94
CA PRO A 214 -18.42 -6.33 -5.71
C PRO A 214 -17.84 -6.82 -7.05
N GLU A 215 -18.46 -7.85 -7.62
CA GLU A 215 -18.12 -8.31 -8.97
C GLU A 215 -18.30 -7.17 -9.98
N GLY A 216 -17.37 -7.06 -10.92
CA GLY A 216 -17.33 -5.96 -11.91
C GLY A 216 -16.66 -4.68 -11.43
N VAL A 217 -16.29 -4.57 -10.15
CA VAL A 217 -15.50 -3.43 -9.63
C VAL A 217 -14.03 -3.80 -9.66
N GLY A 218 -13.20 -3.05 -10.37
CA GLY A 218 -11.75 -3.29 -10.37
C GLY A 218 -11.05 -2.59 -9.23
N GLU A 219 -9.98 -3.20 -8.74
CA GLU A 219 -9.16 -2.66 -7.65
C GLU A 219 -7.68 -2.71 -8.05
N ILE A 220 -6.94 -1.64 -7.76
CA ILE A 220 -5.49 -1.55 -7.97
C ILE A 220 -4.85 -1.03 -6.69
N CYS A 221 -3.72 -1.61 -6.28
CA CYS A 221 -2.89 -1.14 -5.18
C CYS A 221 -1.46 -0.93 -5.65
N LEU A 222 -0.89 0.23 -5.32
CA LEU A 222 0.44 0.65 -5.72
C LEU A 222 1.29 0.96 -4.49
N ILE A 223 2.52 0.45 -4.49
CA ILE A 223 3.49 0.66 -3.40
C ILE A 223 4.89 0.96 -3.94
N ASP A 224 5.72 1.62 -3.13
CA ASP A 224 7.18 1.70 -3.33
C ASP A 224 7.88 0.68 -2.42
N ASN A 225 8.59 -0.28 -3.03
CA ASN A 225 9.27 -1.36 -2.32
C ASN A 225 10.40 -0.89 -1.38
N ARG A 226 10.81 0.38 -1.46
CA ARG A 226 11.85 0.95 -0.59
C ARG A 226 11.35 1.41 0.76
N THR A 227 10.04 1.63 0.90
CA THR A 227 9.47 2.34 2.06
C THR A 227 8.40 1.56 2.80
N VAL A 228 7.79 0.57 2.15
CA VAL A 228 6.81 -0.32 2.77
C VAL A 228 7.12 -1.79 2.48
N PHE A 229 6.70 -2.65 3.40
CA PHE A 229 6.59 -4.09 3.21
C PHE A 229 5.13 -4.47 2.98
N HIS A 230 4.91 -5.60 2.32
CA HIS A 230 3.58 -6.17 2.17
C HIS A 230 3.58 -7.68 2.43
N ALA A 231 2.43 -8.21 2.81
CA ALA A 231 2.18 -9.64 2.99
C ALA A 231 0.75 -9.97 2.54
N SER A 232 0.47 -11.23 2.23
CA SER A 232 -0.92 -11.68 2.22
C SER A 232 -1.41 -11.94 3.64
N TYR A 233 -2.71 -11.78 3.84
CA TYR A 233 -3.38 -12.14 5.09
C TYR A 233 -4.61 -12.99 4.81
N TYR A 234 -4.58 -14.23 5.30
CA TYR A 234 -5.58 -15.26 5.00
C TYR A 234 -6.68 -15.34 6.06
N ARG A 235 -7.35 -14.21 6.36
CA ARG A 235 -8.41 -14.17 7.37
C ARG A 235 -9.55 -15.17 7.10
N PHE A 236 -9.96 -15.32 5.83
CA PHE A 236 -11.06 -16.22 5.43
C PHE A 236 -10.62 -17.34 4.47
N GLY A 237 -9.35 -17.37 4.10
CA GLY A 237 -8.78 -18.34 3.16
C GLY A 237 -7.65 -17.74 2.34
N LYS A 238 -7.03 -18.57 1.50
CA LYS A 238 -5.87 -18.18 0.66
C LYS A 238 -6.23 -17.19 -0.46
N GLY A 239 -7.50 -17.17 -0.88
CA GLY A 239 -7.96 -16.43 -2.07
C GLY A 239 -7.31 -16.94 -3.37
N TYR A 240 -7.53 -16.21 -4.46
CA TYR A 240 -6.93 -16.51 -5.77
C TYR A 240 -5.65 -15.69 -6.03
N PRO A 241 -4.85 -16.06 -7.07
CA PRO A 241 -3.69 -15.27 -7.50
C PRO A 241 -4.06 -13.87 -7.99
N ILE A 242 -3.43 -12.84 -7.42
CA ILE A 242 -3.64 -11.45 -7.82
C ILE A 242 -2.68 -11.06 -8.95
N GLY A 243 -3.07 -10.13 -9.81
CA GLY A 243 -2.20 -9.62 -10.87
C GLY A 243 -1.08 -8.78 -10.27
N VAL A 244 0.14 -8.94 -10.77
CA VAL A 244 1.34 -8.25 -10.27
C VAL A 244 2.17 -7.66 -11.42
N ARG A 245 2.68 -6.46 -11.19
CA ARG A 245 3.57 -5.70 -12.09
C ARG A 245 4.64 -4.98 -11.30
N TYR A 246 5.82 -4.81 -11.92
CA TYR A 246 6.92 -4.01 -11.40
C TYR A 246 7.20 -2.83 -12.33
N LEU A 247 7.13 -1.61 -11.81
CA LEU A 247 7.11 -0.36 -12.57
C LEU A 247 8.27 0.57 -12.16
N PHE A 248 8.66 1.46 -13.08
CA PHE A 248 9.71 2.47 -12.89
C PHE A 248 9.20 3.80 -12.34
#